data_AF-A0A8T4IY29-F1
#
_entry.id   AF-A0A8T4IY29-F1
#
_cell.length_a   1.000
_cell.length_b   1.000
_cell.length_c   1.000
_cell.angle_alpha   90.00
_cell.angle_beta   90.00
_cell.angle_gamma   90.00
#
_symmetry.space_group_name_H-M   'P 1'
#
loop_
_entity.id
_entity.type
_entity.pdbx_description
1 polymer ?
#
loop_
_entity_poly.entity_id
_entity_poly.type
_entity_poly.pdbx_seq_one_letter_code
_entity_poly.pdbx_strand_id
1 'polypeptide(L)'
;LGRLTRHRAAVYAAAVTGEAAETAGAKLLADEAAVRNARDCLQVHGGMGFTWESEVHLHLKRAWLRAGQWQDAAAAEEELAGAL
;
A
#
# COMPACT_ATOMS: atom_id res chain seq x y z
N LEU A 1 6.63 12.87 6.77
CA LEU A 1 6.58 12.03 8.00
C LEU A 1 5.16 11.72 8.47
N GLY A 2 4.29 12.70 8.73
CA GLY A 2 2.94 12.43 9.27
C GLY A 2 2.06 11.47 8.45
N ARG A 3 2.22 11.46 7.12
CA ARG A 3 1.48 10.56 6.23
C ARG A 3 1.89 9.09 6.40
N LEU A 4 3.16 8.75 6.60
CA LEU A 4 3.57 7.35 6.82
C LEU A 4 3.08 6.83 8.18
N THR A 5 3.10 7.70 9.21
CA THR A 5 2.65 7.35 10.56
C THR A 5 1.18 6.96 10.59
N ARG A 6 0.30 7.67 9.86
CA ARG A 6 -1.14 7.31 9.78
C ARG A 6 -1.39 5.94 9.14
N HIS A 7 -0.64 5.56 8.11
CA HIS A 7 -0.83 4.30 7.40
C HIS A 7 -0.45 3.12 8.29
N ARG A 8 0.71 3.25 8.96
CA ARG A 8 1.17 2.27 9.93
C ARG A 8 0.21 2.14 11.11
N ALA A 9 -0.30 3.26 11.62
CA ALA A 9 -1.29 3.25 12.70
C ALA A 9 -2.59 2.54 12.30
N ALA A 10 -3.11 2.80 11.09
CA ALA A 10 -4.30 2.13 10.57
C ALA A 10 -4.13 0.60 10.46
N VAL A 11 -2.98 0.14 9.95
CA VAL A 11 -2.67 -1.29 9.85
C VAL A 11 -2.58 -1.94 11.24
N TYR A 12 -1.96 -1.27 12.21
CA TYR A 12 -1.91 -1.79 13.58
C TYR A 12 -3.28 -1.82 14.24
N ALA A 13 -4.10 -0.79 14.06
CA ALA A 13 -5.47 -0.75 14.59
C ALA A 13 -6.30 -1.91 14.01
N ALA A 14 -6.32 -2.06 12.69
CA ALA A 14 -7.02 -3.15 12.01
C ALA A 14 -6.54 -4.54 12.45
N ALA A 15 -5.24 -4.71 12.71
CA ALA A 15 -4.70 -5.98 13.21
C ALA A 15 -5.14 -6.30 14.64
N VAL A 16 -5.50 -5.30 15.44
CA VAL A 16 -5.99 -5.46 16.82
C VAL A 16 -7.49 -5.71 16.85
N THR A 17 -8.26 -4.99 16.03
CA THR A 17 -9.73 -5.11 16.00
C THR A 17 -10.18 -6.32 15.18
N GLY A 18 -9.50 -6.61 14.07
CA GLY A 18 -9.90 -7.65 13.12
C GLY A 18 -11.19 -7.33 12.35
N GLU A 19 -11.70 -6.11 12.48
CA GLU A 19 -12.93 -5.68 11.82
C GLU A 19 -12.72 -5.57 10.31
N ALA A 20 -13.69 -6.03 9.52
CA ALA A 20 -13.58 -6.09 8.06
C ALA A 20 -13.40 -4.69 7.45
N ALA A 21 -14.18 -3.71 7.91
CA ALA A 21 -14.09 -2.33 7.45
C ALA A 21 -12.75 -1.66 7.81
N GLU A 22 -12.23 -1.88 9.03
CA GLU A 22 -10.91 -1.35 9.41
C GLU A 22 -9.79 -2.01 8.61
N THR A 23 -9.90 -3.32 8.35
CA THR A 23 -8.98 -4.07 7.50
C THR A 23 -8.98 -3.54 6.07
N ALA A 24 -10.16 -3.27 5.51
CA ALA A 24 -10.31 -2.69 4.17
C ALA A 24 -9.71 -1.27 4.09
N GLY A 25 -9.98 -0.42 5.08
CA GLY A 25 -9.38 0.92 5.16
C GLY A 25 -7.85 0.87 5.32
N ALA A 26 -7.35 -0.04 6.15
CA ALA A 26 -5.91 -0.26 6.30
C ALA A 26 -5.25 -0.77 5.00
N LYS A 27 -5.93 -1.64 4.25
CA LYS A 27 -5.48 -2.15 2.94
C LYS A 27 -5.33 -1.02 1.93
N LEU A 28 -6.36 -0.19 1.76
CA LEU A 28 -6.35 0.96 0.85
C LEU A 28 -5.18 1.90 1.15
N LEU A 29 -5.01 2.26 2.42
CA LEU A 29 -3.90 3.09 2.85
C LEU A 29 -2.58 2.40 2.53
N ALA A 30 -2.36 1.18 3.02
CA ALA A 30 -1.09 0.47 2.87
C ALA A 30 -0.66 0.32 1.41
N ASP A 31 -1.58 0.01 0.50
CA ASP A 31 -1.30 -0.10 -0.93
C ASP A 31 -0.94 1.24 -1.57
N GLU A 32 -1.69 2.31 -1.25
CA GLU A 32 -1.39 3.67 -1.72
C GLU A 32 0.05 4.05 -1.32
N ALA A 33 0.42 3.84 -0.05
CA ALA A 33 1.77 4.12 0.43
C ALA A 33 2.82 3.24 -0.25
N ALA A 34 2.58 1.93 -0.39
CA ALA A 34 3.54 1.01 -0.98
C ALA A 34 3.87 1.39 -2.43
N VAL A 35 2.83 1.64 -3.25
CA VAL A 35 3.01 2.03 -4.65
C VAL A 35 3.69 3.39 -4.76
N ARG A 36 3.23 4.38 -3.98
CA ARG A 36 3.80 5.73 -4.01
C ARG A 36 5.27 5.74 -3.61
N ASN A 37 5.61 5.14 -2.48
CA ASN A 37 6.99 5.13 -1.99
C ASN A 37 7.92 4.37 -2.95
N ALA A 38 7.46 3.26 -3.53
CA ALA A 38 8.26 2.51 -4.51
C ALA A 38 8.48 3.31 -5.80
N ARG A 39 7.49 4.07 -6.27
CA ARG A 39 7.63 4.99 -7.40
C ARG A 39 8.60 6.13 -7.09
N ASP A 40 8.46 6.76 -5.92
CA ASP A 40 9.34 7.85 -5.50
C ASP A 40 10.78 7.36 -5.38
N CYS A 41 10.99 6.17 -4.82
CA CYS A 41 12.32 5.55 -4.74
C CYS A 41 12.88 5.29 -6.14
N LEU A 42 12.07 4.75 -7.05
CA LEU A 42 12.49 4.49 -8.44
C LEU A 42 12.90 5.79 -9.13
N GLN A 43 12.13 6.86 -8.94
CA GLN A 43 12.42 8.17 -9.50
C GLN A 43 13.74 8.76 -8.98
N VAL A 44 14.04 8.61 -7.69
CA VAL A 44 15.32 9.05 -7.09
C VAL A 44 16.52 8.34 -7.72
N HIS A 45 16.37 7.07 -8.10
CA HIS A 45 17.44 6.31 -8.75
C HIS A 45 17.56 6.56 -10.26
N GLY A 46 16.60 7.26 -10.87
CA GLY A 46 16.57 7.50 -12.31
C GLY A 46 16.63 6.19 -13.13
N GLY A 47 17.37 6.21 -14.24
CA GLY A 47 17.52 5.04 -15.10
C GLY A 47 18.15 3.82 -14.41
N MET A 48 19.04 4.04 -13.43
CA MET A 48 19.65 2.94 -12.66
C MET A 48 18.63 2.16 -11.84
N GLY A 49 17.50 2.79 -11.46
CA GLY A 49 16.45 2.12 -10.72
C GLY A 49 15.79 0.94 -11.46
N PHE A 50 15.94 0.88 -12.79
CA PHE A 50 15.46 -0.21 -13.65
C PHE A 50 16.51 -1.29 -13.97
N THR A 51 17.72 -1.14 -13.45
CA THR A 51 18.84 -2.05 -13.69
C THR A 51 18.95 -3.09 -12.57
N TRP A 52 19.82 -4.09 -12.73
CA TRP A 52 20.01 -5.17 -11.75
C TRP A 52 20.81 -4.74 -10.52
N GLU A 53 21.44 -3.57 -10.60
CA GLU A 53 22.26 -2.94 -9.59
C GLU A 53 21.40 -2.32 -8.47
N SER A 54 20.08 -2.21 -8.68
CA SER A 54 19.11 -1.70 -7.70
C SER A 54 17.82 -2.52 -7.70
N GLU A 55 17.39 -3.01 -6.54
CA GLU A 55 16.16 -3.80 -6.41
C GLU A 55 14.87 -2.94 -6.39
N VAL A 56 14.97 -1.62 -6.58
CA VAL A 56 13.85 -0.69 -6.42
C VAL A 56 12.70 -0.97 -7.40
N HIS A 57 13.01 -1.34 -8.64
CA HIS A 57 11.99 -1.78 -9.59
C HIS A 57 11.24 -3.05 -9.16
N LEU A 58 11.88 -3.95 -8.39
CA LEU A 58 11.21 -5.13 -7.84
C LEU A 58 10.20 -4.74 -6.76
N HIS A 59 10.52 -3.74 -5.93
CA HIS A 59 9.59 -3.22 -4.93
C HIS A 59 8.34 -2.62 -5.57
N LEU A 60 8.49 -1.89 -6.68
CA LEU A 60 7.34 -1.34 -7.41
C LEU A 60 6.45 -2.45 -8.01
N LYS A 61 7.07 -3.44 -8.68
CA LYS A 61 6.33 -4.60 -9.23
C LYS A 61 5.57 -5.36 -8.13
N ARG A 62 6.20 -5.57 -6.97
CA ARG A 62 5.56 -6.23 -5.82
C ARG A 62 4.43 -5.39 -5.23
N ALA A 63 4.57 -4.06 -5.16
CA ALA A 63 3.52 -3.18 -4.67
C ALA A 63 2.28 -3.24 -5.58
N TRP A 64 2.47 -3.22 -6.91
CA TRP A 64 1.36 -3.40 -7.86
C TRP A 64 0.68 -4.76 -7.73
N LEU A 65 1.47 -5.82 -7.59
CA LEU A 65 0.92 -7.17 -7.38
C LEU A 65 0.06 -7.24 -6.11
N ARG A 66 0.55 -6.70 -4.99
CA ARG A 66 -0.17 -6.70 -3.70
C ARG A 66 -1.43 -5.84 -3.71
N ALA A 67 -1.42 -4.74 -4.45
CA ALA A 67 -2.59 -3.88 -4.62
C ALA A 67 -3.77 -4.61 -5.31
N GLY A 68 -3.48 -5.65 -6.10
CA GLY A 68 -4.50 -6.49 -6.73
C GLY A 68 -4.78 -7.83 -6.03
N GLN A 69 -4.18 -8.11 -4.87
CA GLN A 69 -4.37 -9.38 -4.14
C GLN A 69 -5.22 -9.22 -2.88
N TRP A 70 -5.95 -10.30 -2.54
CA TRP A 70 -6.88 -10.47 -1.42
C TRP A 70 -8.13 -9.57 -1.46
N GLN A 71 -7.95 -8.27 -1.68
CA GLN A 71 -8.98 -7.28 -1.97
C GLN A 71 -8.33 -6.20 -2.84
N ASP A 72 -8.88 -5.96 -4.03
CA ASP A 72 -8.50 -4.80 -4.84
C ASP A 72 -9.12 -3.51 -4.26
N ALA A 73 -8.72 -2.36 -4.80
CA ALA A 73 -9.14 -1.07 -4.27
C ALA A 73 -10.67 -0.90 -4.30
N ALA A 74 -11.33 -1.33 -5.36
CA ALA A 74 -12.79 -1.19 -5.49
C ALA A 74 -13.52 -2.04 -4.44
N ALA A 75 -13.09 -3.30 -4.24
CA ALA A 75 -13.69 -4.17 -3.24
C ALA A 75 -13.46 -3.65 -1.81
N ALA A 76 -12.28 -3.09 -1.51
CA ALA A 76 -12.00 -2.52 -0.20
C ALA A 76 -12.73 -1.18 0.04
N GLU A 77 -12.92 -0.36 -1.00
CA GLU A 77 -13.74 0.86 -0.92
C GLU A 77 -15.20 0.55 -0.63
N GLU A 78 -15.78 -0.47 -1.29
CA GLU A 78 -17.16 -0.90 -1.06
C GLU A 78 -17.35 -1.45 0.36
N GLU A 79 -16.44 -2.30 0.84
CA GLU A 79 -16.46 -2.84 2.21
C GLU A 79 -16.40 -1.73 3.26
N LEU A 80 -15.50 -0.75 3.07
CA LEU A 80 -15.38 0.39 3.98
C LEU A 80 -16.63 1.28 3.93
N ALA A 81 -17.20 1.51 2.74
CA ALA A 81 -18.40 2.32 2.57
C ALA A 81 -19.64 1.66 3.20
N GLY A 82 -19.74 0.33 3.18
CA GLY A 82 -20.83 -0.41 3.81
C GLY A 82 -20.87 -0.32 5.35
N ALA A 83 -19.80 0.15 5.98
CA ALA A 83 -19.69 0.33 7.42
C ALA A 83 -19.98 1.77 7.91
N LEU A 84 -20.26 2.71 7.01
CA LEU A 84 -20.63 4.10 7.29
C LEU A 84 -22.15 4.29 7.25
#